data_AF-A0A2W5SVM6-F1
#
_entry.id   AF-A0A2W5SVM6-F1
#
_cell.length_a   1.000
_cell.length_b   1.000
_cell.length_c   1.000
_cell.angle_alpha   90.00
_cell.angle_beta   90.00
_cell.angle_gamma   90.00
#
_symmetry.space_group_name_H-M   'P 1'
#
loop_
_entity.id
_entity.type
_entity.pdbx_description
1 polymer ?
#
loop_
_entity_poly.entity_id
_entity_poly.type
_entity_poly.pdbx_seq_one_letter_code
_entity_poly.pdbx_strand_id
1 'polypeptide(L)'
;MPYSRSVAKGRITMEDVLQLKQVSSPGGALYGLSTVTVNEPDMSLEPDARRAFADMLEQSPNTFLALVVPSAPMRVMMTFVMRMSGKADTTKLFGEEASATKWIFENVDKR
;
A
#
# COMPACT_ATOMS: atom_id res chain seq x y z
N MET A 1 -1.16 -4.48 17.81
CA MET A 1 -2.31 -3.63 17.43
C MET A 1 -2.96 -4.10 16.12
N PRO A 2 -4.23 -3.76 15.78
CA PRO A 2 -4.84 -4.15 14.51
C PRO A 2 -4.19 -3.44 13.31
N TYR A 3 -4.04 -4.15 12.20
CA TYR A 3 -3.59 -3.62 10.90
C TYR A 3 -4.51 -4.18 9.79
N SER A 4 -4.56 -3.53 8.64
CA SER A 4 -5.33 -4.03 7.50
C SER A 4 -4.44 -4.85 6.55
N ARG A 5 -5.02 -5.90 5.95
CA ARG A 5 -4.34 -6.71 4.94
C ARG A 5 -5.15 -6.67 3.64
N SER A 6 -4.50 -6.36 2.53
CA SER A 6 -5.11 -6.37 1.21
C SER A 6 -4.26 -7.17 0.22
N VAL A 7 -4.91 -7.72 -0.80
CA VAL A 7 -4.25 -8.43 -1.91
C VAL A 7 -4.70 -7.80 -3.21
N ALA A 8 -3.75 -7.30 -3.98
CA ALA A 8 -3.91 -6.75 -5.31
C ALA A 8 -3.62 -7.84 -6.33
N LYS A 9 -4.64 -8.26 -7.08
CA LYS A 9 -4.55 -9.34 -8.08
C LYS A 9 -5.30 -9.01 -9.35
N GLY A 10 -4.85 -9.57 -10.48
CA GLY A 10 -5.48 -9.35 -11.78
C GLY A 10 -5.47 -7.88 -12.23
N ARG A 11 -6.51 -7.46 -12.95
CA ARG A 11 -6.63 -6.10 -13.49
C ARG A 11 -7.31 -5.18 -12.48
N ILE A 12 -6.59 -4.18 -11.99
CA ILE A 12 -7.09 -3.12 -11.12
C ILE A 12 -7.57 -1.94 -11.95
N THR A 13 -8.85 -1.64 -11.80
CA THR A 13 -9.58 -0.59 -12.50
C THR A 13 -9.77 0.65 -11.62
N MET A 14 -10.28 1.72 -12.21
CA MET A 14 -10.65 2.93 -11.46
C MET A 14 -11.75 2.65 -10.42
N GLU A 15 -12.67 1.73 -10.69
CA GLU A 15 -13.74 1.37 -9.75
C GLU A 15 -13.17 0.75 -8.47
N ASP A 16 -12.17 -0.13 -8.59
CA ASP A 16 -11.48 -0.73 -7.45
C ASP A 16 -10.81 0.33 -6.57
N VAL A 17 -10.20 1.35 -7.20
CA VAL A 17 -9.58 2.47 -6.49
C VAL A 17 -10.62 3.30 -5.74
N LEU A 18 -11.79 3.54 -6.33
CA LEU A 18 -12.88 4.27 -5.67
C LEU A 18 -13.44 3.50 -4.47
N GLN A 19 -13.63 2.18 -4.60
CA GLN A 19 -14.05 1.33 -3.49
C GLN A 19 -13.02 1.34 -2.35
N LEU A 20 -11.74 1.21 -2.69
CA LEU A 20 -10.64 1.29 -1.72
C LEU A 20 -10.58 2.66 -1.04
N LYS A 21 -10.78 3.75 -1.80
CA LYS A 21 -10.83 5.11 -1.26
C LYS A 21 -11.98 5.27 -0.27
N GLN A 22 -13.16 4.72 -0.56
CA GLN A 22 -14.31 4.80 0.33
C GLN A 22 -14.03 4.16 1.70
N VAL A 23 -13.39 2.99 1.73
CA VAL A 23 -13.09 2.29 2.99
C VAL A 23 -11.88 2.86 3.74
N SER A 24 -10.99 3.58 3.05
CA SER A 24 -9.76 4.15 3.62
C SER A 24 -9.86 5.65 3.95
N SER A 25 -10.95 6.32 3.59
CA SER A 25 -11.24 7.72 3.91
C SER A 25 -11.73 7.91 5.35
N PRO A 26 -11.68 9.12 5.94
CA PRO A 26 -12.22 9.38 7.28
C PRO A 26 -13.63 8.83 7.48
N GLY A 27 -13.82 8.03 8.54
CA GLY A 27 -15.08 7.32 8.82
C GLY A 27 -15.22 5.95 8.15
N GLY A 28 -14.31 5.61 7.23
CA GLY A 28 -14.18 4.27 6.64
C GLY A 28 -13.54 3.26 7.60
N ALA A 29 -13.84 1.98 7.40
CA ALA A 29 -13.41 0.89 8.29
C ALA A 29 -11.88 0.71 8.38
N LEU A 30 -11.12 1.19 7.38
CA LEU A 30 -9.67 1.06 7.33
C LEU A 30 -8.95 2.38 7.63
N TYR A 31 -9.68 3.45 7.95
CA TYR A 31 -9.08 4.76 8.20
C TYR A 31 -8.15 4.73 9.40
N GLY A 32 -6.93 5.24 9.22
CA GLY A 32 -5.92 5.33 10.28
C GLY A 32 -5.22 4.00 10.61
N LEU A 33 -5.58 2.90 9.96
CA LEU A 33 -4.87 1.64 10.13
C LEU A 33 -3.56 1.64 9.32
N SER A 34 -2.56 0.96 9.87
CA SER A 34 -1.39 0.56 9.09
C SER A 34 -1.76 -0.65 8.22
N THR A 35 -1.07 -0.83 7.11
CA THR A 35 -1.54 -1.75 6.06
C THR A 35 -0.42 -2.61 5.51
N VAL A 36 -0.72 -3.89 5.30
CA VAL A 36 0.06 -4.81 4.47
C VAL A 36 -0.70 -5.00 3.15
N THR A 37 -0.08 -4.62 2.04
CA THR A 37 -0.64 -4.82 0.69
C THR A 37 0.22 -5.81 -0.07
N VAL A 38 -0.38 -6.88 -0.57
CA VAL A 38 0.30 -7.92 -1.35
C VAL A 38 -0.01 -7.76 -2.82
N ASN A 39 1.00 -7.48 -3.65
CA ASN A 39 0.86 -7.37 -5.09
C ASN A 39 1.18 -8.72 -5.74
N GLU A 40 0.21 -9.36 -6.36
CA GLU A 40 0.44 -10.61 -7.09
C GLU A 40 1.20 -10.35 -8.41
N PRO A 41 2.01 -11.30 -8.90
CA PRO A 41 2.85 -11.10 -10.08
C PRO A 41 2.09 -10.77 -11.37
N ASP A 42 0.85 -11.24 -11.48
CA ASP A 42 -0.04 -11.05 -12.63
C ASP A 42 -0.87 -9.77 -12.54
N MET A 43 -0.68 -8.97 -11.49
CA MET A 43 -1.44 -7.75 -11.32
C MET A 43 -1.09 -6.72 -12.39
N SER A 44 -2.09 -5.97 -12.84
CA SER A 44 -1.91 -4.81 -13.70
C SER A 44 -2.80 -3.68 -13.21
N LEU A 45 -2.32 -2.43 -13.30
CA LEU A 45 -3.14 -1.25 -13.05
C LEU A 45 -3.48 -0.60 -14.38
N GLU A 46 -4.74 -0.21 -14.54
CA GLU A 46 -5.13 0.69 -15.61
C GLU A 46 -4.45 2.07 -15.46
N PRO A 47 -4.21 2.79 -16.56
CA PRO A 47 -3.49 4.06 -16.52
C PRO A 47 -4.14 5.12 -15.62
N ASP A 48 -5.47 5.21 -15.65
CA ASP A 48 -6.28 6.10 -14.81
C ASP A 48 -6.30 5.65 -13.34
N ALA A 49 -6.45 4.34 -13.08
CA ALA A 49 -6.34 3.76 -11.75
C ALA A 49 -4.99 4.06 -11.10
N ARG A 50 -3.89 4.03 -11.87
CA ARG A 50 -2.54 4.34 -11.39
C ARG A 50 -2.43 5.76 -10.83
N ARG A 51 -3.02 6.75 -11.52
CA ARG A 51 -3.00 8.15 -11.08
C ARG A 51 -3.83 8.32 -9.81
N ALA A 52 -5.05 7.78 -9.80
CA ALA A 52 -5.92 7.87 -8.63
C ALA A 52 -5.33 7.19 -7.40
N PHE A 53 -4.61 6.07 -7.59
CA PHE A 53 -3.92 5.38 -6.51
C PHE A 53 -2.75 6.20 -5.95
N ALA A 54 -1.97 6.87 -6.81
CA ALA A 54 -0.90 7.76 -6.37
C ALA A 54 -1.44 8.91 -5.51
N ASP A 55 -2.50 9.58 -5.96
CA ASP A 55 -3.16 10.67 -5.22
C ASP A 55 -3.69 10.18 -3.86
N MET A 56 -4.25 8.96 -3.80
CA MET A 56 -4.73 8.36 -2.56
C MET A 56 -3.60 8.10 -1.55
N LEU A 57 -2.42 7.66 -2.02
CA LEU A 57 -1.26 7.45 -1.15
C LEU A 57 -0.76 8.76 -0.53
N GLU A 58 -0.80 9.88 -1.27
CA GLU A 58 -0.43 11.19 -0.74
C GLU A 58 -1.37 11.61 0.40
N GLN A 59 -2.68 11.43 0.20
CA GLN A 59 -3.73 11.81 1.15
C GLN A 59 -3.87 10.89 2.36
N SER A 60 -3.18 9.74 2.36
CA SER A 60 -3.24 8.79 3.46
C SER A 60 -2.71 9.42 4.76
N PRO A 61 -3.34 9.14 5.92
CA PRO A 61 -2.79 9.52 7.22
C PRO A 61 -1.39 8.95 7.39
N ASN A 62 -0.61 9.50 8.31
CA ASN A 62 0.78 9.07 8.52
C ASN A 62 0.81 7.68 9.19
N THR A 63 0.46 6.61 8.48
CA THR A 63 0.42 5.23 8.95
C THR A 63 1.50 4.40 8.25
N PHE A 64 1.82 3.24 8.80
CA PHE A 64 2.83 2.37 8.21
C PHE A 64 2.23 1.58 7.06
N LEU A 65 2.92 1.56 5.92
CA LEU A 65 2.53 0.82 4.73
C LEU A 65 3.63 -0.19 4.38
N ALA A 66 3.29 -1.47 4.39
CA ALA A 66 4.14 -2.55 3.92
C ALA A 66 3.62 -3.09 2.59
N LEU A 67 4.43 -2.98 1.54
CA LEU A 67 4.08 -3.45 0.19
C LEU A 67 4.89 -4.69 -0.15
N VAL A 68 4.21 -5.81 -0.36
CA VAL A 68 4.84 -7.04 -0.87
C VAL A 68 4.80 -6.98 -2.39
N VAL A 69 5.98 -6.90 -2.98
CA VAL A 69 6.17 -6.69 -4.42
C VAL A 69 7.15 -7.77 -4.88
N PRO A 70 6.70 -8.86 -5.52
CA PRO A 70 7.58 -10.00 -5.84
C PRO A 70 8.64 -9.62 -6.88
N SER A 71 8.32 -8.73 -7.81
CA SER A 71 9.23 -8.25 -8.85
C SER A 71 10.29 -7.28 -8.29
N ALA A 72 11.57 -7.66 -8.39
CA ALA A 72 12.68 -6.81 -7.96
C ALA A 72 12.78 -5.48 -8.74
N PRO A 73 12.62 -5.45 -10.07
CA PRO A 73 12.56 -4.18 -10.82
C PRO A 73 11.43 -3.27 -10.36
N MET A 74 10.26 -3.84 -10.06
CA MET A 74 9.11 -3.07 -9.56
C MET A 74 9.39 -2.48 -8.18
N ARG A 75 10.10 -3.20 -7.30
CA ARG A 75 10.54 -2.67 -6.00
C ARG A 75 11.48 -1.47 -6.15
N VAL A 76 12.43 -1.52 -7.08
CA VAL A 76 13.35 -0.39 -7.32
C VAL A 76 12.57 0.84 -7.78
N MET A 77 11.67 0.68 -8.74
CA MET A 77 10.82 1.75 -9.26
C MET A 77 9.92 2.34 -8.16
N MET A 78 9.22 1.50 -7.40
CA MET A 78 8.33 1.96 -6.32
C MET A 78 9.10 2.67 -5.20
N THR A 79 10.32 2.22 -4.88
CA THR A 79 11.18 2.89 -3.90
C THR A 79 11.50 4.31 -4.33
N PHE A 80 11.79 4.52 -5.61
CA PHE A 80 12.03 5.84 -6.16
C PHE A 80 10.78 6.74 -6.04
N VAL A 81 9.61 6.22 -6.42
CA VAL A 81 8.32 6.95 -6.29
C VAL A 81 8.04 7.33 -4.83
N MET A 82 8.23 6.40 -3.88
CA MET A 82 7.99 6.67 -2.45
C MET A 82 8.93 7.74 -1.88
N ARG A 83 10.16 7.82 -2.36
CA ARG A 83 11.09 8.89 -1.98
C ARG A 83 10.63 10.24 -2.52
N MET A 84 10.17 10.29 -3.76
CA MET A 84 9.66 11.54 -4.35
C MET A 84 8.36 12.01 -3.70
N SER A 85 7.50 11.10 -3.23
CA SER A 85 6.25 11.44 -2.55
C SER A 85 6.41 11.75 -1.06
N GLY A 86 7.62 11.68 -0.50
CA GLY A 86 7.88 11.92 0.93
C GLY A 86 7.33 10.84 1.87
N LYS A 87 6.90 9.69 1.34
CA LYS A 87 6.33 8.57 2.13
C LYS A 87 7.34 7.47 2.46
N ALA A 88 8.63 7.68 2.15
CA ALA A 88 9.68 6.70 2.34
C ALA A 88 9.89 6.28 3.81
N ASP A 89 9.63 7.16 4.78
CA ASP A 89 9.85 6.88 6.20
C ASP A 89 8.78 5.96 6.81
N THR A 90 7.57 5.97 6.23
CA THR A 90 6.45 5.16 6.69
C THR A 90 6.07 4.04 5.74
N THR A 91 6.76 3.92 4.60
CA THR A 91 6.52 2.88 3.60
C THR A 91 7.72 1.97 3.42
N LYS A 92 7.52 0.66 3.45
CA LYS A 92 8.58 -0.32 3.19
C LYS A 92 8.14 -1.40 2.21
N LEU A 93 9.04 -1.75 1.29
CA LEU A 93 8.80 -2.78 0.28
C LEU A 93 9.45 -4.10 0.71
N PHE A 94 8.78 -5.21 0.40
CA PHE A 94 9.20 -6.57 0.75
C PHE A 94 9.07 -7.51 -0.44
N GLY A 95 9.86 -8.58 -0.46
CA GLY A 95 9.68 -9.68 -1.40
C GLY A 95 8.65 -10.70 -0.94
N GLU A 96 8.39 -10.77 0.37
CA GLU A 96 7.54 -11.78 1.00
C GLU A 96 6.66 -11.17 2.08
N GLU A 97 5.46 -11.75 2.24
CA GLU A 97 4.47 -11.27 3.20
C GLU A 97 4.88 -11.47 4.66
N ALA A 98 5.52 -12.58 5.00
CA ALA A 98 5.93 -12.84 6.38
C ALA A 98 6.83 -11.73 6.94
N SER A 99 7.76 -11.22 6.11
CA SER A 99 8.64 -10.12 6.47
C SER A 99 7.90 -8.77 6.58
N ALA A 100 6.94 -8.53 5.68
CA ALA A 100 6.11 -7.33 5.68
C ALA A 100 5.25 -7.24 6.96
N THR A 101 4.57 -8.33 7.28
CA THR A 101 3.72 -8.45 8.47
C THR A 101 4.53 -8.27 9.74
N LYS A 102 5.69 -8.91 9.86
CA LYS A 102 6.59 -8.73 11.01
C LYS A 102 6.96 -7.26 11.21
N TRP A 103 7.36 -6.57 10.14
CA TRP A 103 7.73 -5.16 10.22
C TRP A 103 6.56 -4.26 10.63
N ILE A 104 5.34 -4.51 10.12
CA ILE A 104 4.16 -3.76 10.56
C ILE A 104 3.92 -3.95 12.05
N PHE A 105 3.91 -5.19 12.56
CA PHE A 105 3.75 -5.43 13.99
C PHE A 105 4.78 -4.67 14.84
N GLU A 106 6.05 -4.73 14.46
CA GLU A 106 7.14 -4.04 15.17
C GLU A 106 7.03 -2.50 15.18
N ASN A 107 6.31 -1.90 14.23
CA ASN A 107 6.18 -0.43 14.12
C ASN A 107 4.85 0.09 14.63
N VAL A 108 3.76 -0.67 14.48
CA VAL A 108 2.46 -0.27 15.05
C VAL A 108 2.49 -0.39 16.57
N ASP A 109 3.19 -1.37 17.15
CA ASP A 109 3.30 -1.50 18.61
C ASP A 109 4.24 -0.46 19.26
N LYS A 110 5.02 0.29 18.48
CA LYS A 110 5.88 1.40 18.97
C LYS A 110 5.14 2.74 19.05
N ARG A 111 3.89 2.78 18.61
CA ARG A 111 3.08 3.98 18.45
C ARG A 111 2.13 4.17 19.63
#